data_AF-A0A1M5IQB8-F1
#
_entry.id   AF-A0A1M5IQB8-F1
#
_cell.length_a   1.000
_cell.length_b   1.000
_cell.length_c   1.000
_cell.angle_alpha   90.00
_cell.angle_beta   90.00
_cell.angle_gamma   90.00
#
_symmetry.space_group_name_H-M   'P 1'
#
loop_
_entity.id
_entity.type
_entity.pdbx_description
1 polymer ?
#
loop_
_entity_poly.entity_id
_entity_poly.type
_entity_poly.pdbx_seq_one_letter_code
_entity_poly.pdbx_strand_id
1 'polypeptide(L)' 'MRHLVKEHTSAHIEPKKGFRIHLLVFVLTAPLLWLAWLFTDKTYLWPLWQNTAWGIGLLFHFLGVYILKKDKK' A
#
# COMPACT_ATOMS: atom_id res chain seq x y z
N MET A 1 -43.26 4.98 8.48
CA MET A 1 -41.98 4.32 8.16
C MET A 1 -40.87 5.36 7.97
N ARG A 2 -40.36 5.99 9.04
CA ARG A 2 -39.32 7.04 8.98
C ARG A 2 -38.25 6.86 10.06
N HIS A 3 -37.68 5.66 10.23
CA HIS A 3 -36.74 5.43 11.33
C HIS A 3 -35.56 4.49 11.06
N LEU A 4 -35.25 4.12 9.80
CA LEU A 4 -34.18 3.15 9.52
C LEU A 4 -33.04 3.67 8.63
N VAL A 5 -32.75 4.98 8.64
CA VAL A 5 -31.43 5.43 8.18
C VAL A 5 -30.46 5.19 9.34
N LYS A 6 -29.94 3.97 9.43
CA LYS A 6 -28.72 3.74 10.20
C LYS A 6 -27.66 4.64 9.59
N GLU A 7 -27.18 5.63 10.33
CA GLU A 7 -25.92 6.27 10.02
C GLU A 7 -24.90 5.15 9.81
N HIS A 8 -24.42 4.99 8.58
CA HIS A 8 -23.21 4.23 8.35
C HIS A 8 -22.11 5.04 9.03
N THR A 9 -21.80 4.69 10.29
CA THR A 9 -20.62 5.15 10.99
C THR A 9 -19.44 4.76 10.12
N SER A 10 -19.06 5.65 9.21
CA SER A 10 -17.92 5.47 8.33
C SER A 10 -16.74 5.34 9.27
N ALA A 11 -16.17 4.13 9.35
CA ALA A 11 -14.94 3.94 10.10
C ALA A 11 -13.96 5.04 9.67
N HIS A 12 -13.38 5.76 10.62
CA HIS A 12 -12.47 6.85 10.30
C HIS A 12 -11.22 6.24 9.64
N ILE A 13 -11.20 6.22 8.30
CA ILE A 13 -10.05 5.74 7.55
C ILE A 13 -9.02 6.88 7.53
N GLU A 14 -7.93 6.71 8.28
CA GLU A 14 -6.79 7.62 8.25
C GLU A 14 -5.87 7.28 7.06
N PRO A 15 -5.86 8.05 5.96
CA PRO A 15 -5.12 7.67 4.75
C PRO A 15 -3.60 7.62 4.99
N LYS A 16 -3.10 8.48 5.88
CA LYS A 16 -1.68 8.49 6.30
C LYS A 16 -1.30 7.20 7.03
N LYS A 17 -2.18 6.66 7.88
CA LYS A 17 -1.95 5.37 8.55
C LYS A 17 -1.94 4.23 7.54
N GLY A 18 -2.87 4.23 6.58
CA GLY A 18 -2.89 3.28 5.47
C GLY A 18 -1.58 3.28 4.68
N PHE A 19 -1.08 4.46 4.32
CA PHE A 19 0.21 4.58 3.62
C PHE A 19 1.39 4.06 4.45
N ARG A 20 1.47 4.38 5.74
CA ARG A 20 2.55 3.90 6.63
C ARG A 20 2.59 2.38 6.72
N ILE A 21 1.42 1.74 6.79
CA ILE A 21 1.33 0.27 6.79
C ILE A 21 1.79 -0.29 5.45
N HIS A 22 1.33 0.28 4.33
CA HIS A 22 1.74 -0.17 3.00
C HIS A 22 3.27 -0.04 2.80
N LEU A 23 3.86 1.09 3.21
CA LEU A 23 5.30 1.31 3.18
C LEU A 23 6.05 0.31 4.06
N LEU A 24 5.59 0.09 5.30
CA LEU A 24 6.22 -0.85 6.22
C LEU A 24 6.23 -2.27 5.65
N VAL A 25 5.09 -2.74 5.15
CA VAL A 25 4.98 -4.05 4.51
C VAL A 25 5.91 -4.15 3.30
N PHE A 26 5.97 -3.13 2.45
CA PHE A 26 6.89 -3.09 1.31
C PHE A 26 8.35 -3.22 1.75
N VAL A 27 8.78 -2.41 2.73
CA VAL A 27 10.17 -2.38 3.22
C VAL A 27 10.57 -3.69 3.90
N LEU A 28 9.66 -4.38 4.58
CA LEU A 28 9.96 -5.66 5.23
C LEU A 28 9.94 -6.82 4.24
N THR A 29 9.01 -6.85 3.30
CA THR A 29 8.84 -7.99 2.38
C THR A 29 9.81 -7.93 1.20
N ALA A 30 10.09 -6.75 0.63
CA ALA A 30 11.01 -6.61 -0.48
C ALA A 30 12.38 -7.29 -0.23
N PRO A 31 13.10 -7.03 0.88
CA PRO A 31 14.37 -7.70 1.15
C PRO A 31 14.19 -9.19 1.42
N LEU A 32 13.08 -9.63 2.04
CA LEU A 32 12.82 -11.06 2.23
C LEU A 32 12.65 -11.81 0.89
N LEU A 33 11.98 -11.19 -0.09
CA LEU A 33 11.84 -11.77 -1.44
C LEU A 33 13.20 -11.84 -2.16
N TRP A 34 14.02 -10.79 -2.03
CA TRP A 34 15.38 -10.80 -2.57
C TRP A 34 16.27 -11.84 -1.89
N LEU A 35 16.18 -11.99 -0.57
CA LEU A 35 16.88 -13.04 0.17
C LEU A 35 16.42 -14.42 -0.30
N ALA A 36 15.11 -14.65 -0.40
CA ALA A 36 14.57 -15.91 -0.91
C ALA A 36 15.10 -16.24 -2.30
N TRP A 37 15.17 -15.26 -3.20
CA TRP A 37 15.77 -15.43 -4.52
C TRP A 37 17.28 -15.76 -4.47
N LEU A 38 18.04 -15.10 -3.58
CA LEU A 38 19.47 -15.38 -3.40
C LEU A 38 19.76 -16.81 -2.92
N PHE A 39 18.85 -17.39 -2.12
CA PHE A 39 18.96 -18.75 -1.57
C PHE A 39 18.25 -19.83 -2.40
N THR A 40 17.62 -19.48 -3.52
CA THR A 40 16.91 -20.42 -4.40
C THR A 40 17.49 -20.39 -5.81
N ASP A 41 16.65 -20.52 -6.84
CA ASP A 41 17.08 -20.48 -8.22
C ASP A 41 17.19 -19.03 -8.72
N LYS A 42 18.42 -18.64 -9.08
CA LYS A 42 18.78 -17.30 -9.56
C LYS A 42 18.65 -17.16 -11.08
N THR A 43 18.18 -18.18 -11.79
CA THR A 43 18.03 -18.15 -13.27
C THR A 43 16.99 -17.13 -13.74
N TYR A 44 15.99 -16.81 -12.91
CA TYR A 44 14.96 -15.82 -13.24
C TYR A 44 14.80 -14.78 -12.13
N LEU A 45 14.94 -13.49 -12.49
CA LEU A 45 14.86 -12.34 -11.59
C LEU A 45 13.40 -11.98 -11.22
N TRP A 46 12.63 -12.94 -10.73
CA TRP A 46 11.22 -12.72 -10.37
C TRP A 46 10.98 -11.62 -9.31
N PRO A 47 11.85 -11.37 -8.30
CA PRO A 47 11.57 -10.32 -7.31
C PRO A 47 11.58 -8.92 -7.93
N LEU A 48 12.25 -8.74 -9.08
CA LEU A 48 12.31 -7.45 -9.77
C LEU A 48 10.91 -7.01 -10.22
N TRP A 49 10.16 -7.90 -10.87
CA TRP A 49 8.83 -7.59 -11.38
C TRP A 49 7.85 -7.33 -10.24
N GLN A 50 7.86 -8.18 -9.21
CA GLN A 50 7.04 -8.01 -8.01
C GLN A 50 7.30 -6.66 -7.33
N ASN A 51 8.57 -6.33 -7.03
CA ASN A 51 8.92 -5.09 -6.34
C ASN A 51 8.65 -3.84 -7.21
N THR A 52 8.80 -3.95 -8.54
CA THR A 52 8.52 -2.83 -9.45
C THR A 52 7.02 -2.52 -9.47
N ALA A 53 6.17 -3.52 -9.68
CA ALA A 53 4.72 -3.34 -9.71
C ALA A 53 4.18 -2.80 -8.37
N TRP A 54 4.66 -3.35 -7.25
CA TRP A 54 4.29 -2.86 -5.92
C TRP A 54 4.84 -1.47 -5.61
N GLY A 55 6.07 -1.16 -6.04
CA GLY A 55 6.67 0.16 -5.90
C GLY A 55 5.87 1.23 -6.63
N ILE A 56 5.32 0.92 -7.80
CA ILE A 56 4.39 1.81 -8.52
C ILE A 56 3.12 2.04 -7.70
N GLY A 57 2.52 0.98 -7.14
CA GLY A 57 1.36 1.11 -6.26
C GLY A 57 1.63 1.95 -5.01
N LEU A 58 2.82 1.81 -4.41
CA LEU A 58 3.27 2.60 -3.28
C LEU A 58 3.43 4.08 -3.66
N LEU A 59 4.00 4.36 -4.84
CA LEU A 59 4.12 5.72 -5.38
C LEU A 59 2.75 6.37 -5.56
N PHE A 60 1.80 5.68 -6.19
CA PHE A 60 0.44 6.23 -6.36
C PHE A 60 -0.29 6.41 -5.02
N HIS A 61 -0.07 5.53 -4.05
CA HIS A 61 -0.61 5.72 -2.70
C HIS A 61 -0.01 6.97 -2.03
N PHE A 62 1.30 7.19 -2.15
CA PHE A 62 1.96 8.42 -1.69
C PHE A 62 1.35 9.66 -2.34
N LEU A 63 1.23 9.67 -3.68
CA LEU A 63 0.62 10.78 -4.41
C LEU A 63 -0.81 11.04 -3.93
N GLY A 64 -1.63 10.00 -3.77
CA GLY A 64 -3.00 10.10 -3.28
C GLY A 64 -3.12 10.69 -1.87
N VAL A 65 -2.18 10.37 -0.97
CA VAL A 65 -2.23 10.80 0.43
C VAL A 65 -1.63 12.18 0.65
N TYR A 66 -0.51 12.50 -0.02
CA TYR A 66 0.29 13.69 0.29
C TYR A 66 0.23 14.79 -0.78
N ILE A 67 -0.03 14.45 -2.05
CA ILE A 67 -0.02 15.44 -3.15
C ILE A 67 -1.43 15.78 -3.62
N LEU A 68 -2.26 14.76 -3.86
CA LEU A 68 -3.57 14.91 -4.49
C LEU A 68 -4.70 15.21 -3.50
N LYS A 69 -4.49 14.98 -2.19
CA LYS A 69 -5.49 15.27 -1.17
C LYS A 69 -5.63 16.79 -1.01
N LYS A 70 -6.54 17.39 -1.77
CA LYS A 70 -7.03 18.75 -1.51
C LYS A 70 -7.87 18.73 -0.23
N ASP A 71 -7.47 19.55 0.74
CA ASP A 71 -8.34 19.89 1.86
C ASP A 71 -9.62 20.51 1.29
N LYS A 72 -10.77 19.90 1.59
CA LYS A 72 -12.06 20.55 1.36
C LYS A 72 -12.15 21.70 2.36
N LYS A 73 -11.86 22.91 1.89
CA LYS A 73 -12.12 24.15 2.60
C LYS A 73 -13.63 24.44 2.59
#